data_AF-A0A351SG12-F1
#
_entry.id   AF-A0A351SG12-F1
#
_cell.length_a   1.000
_cell.length_b   1.000
_cell.length_c   1.000
_cell.angle_alpha   90.00
_cell.angle_beta   90.00
_cell.angle_gamma   90.00
#
_symmetry.space_group_name_H-M   'P 1'
#
loop_
_entity.id
_entity.type
_entity.pdbx_description
1 polymer ?
#
loop_
_entity_poly.entity_id
_entity_poly.type
_entity_poly.pdbx_seq_one_letter_code
_entity_poly.pdbx_strand_id
1 'polypeptide(L)'
;MNNEEWEKLRRKAKQMADKQYAAEASSIVHLTRDEITEVLDEAAVDKETLSELIAIIGDSMKSNQQKAHAIRNVNGLAEVAASLISKLL
;
A
#
# COMPACT_ATOMS: atom_id res chain seq x y z
N MET A 1 5.17 -12.68 -2.09
CA MET A 1 3.81 -12.11 -2.04
C MET A 1 3.10 -12.39 -3.35
N ASN A 2 1.81 -12.77 -3.33
CA ASN A 2 1.06 -13.07 -4.55
C ASN A 2 0.56 -11.77 -5.19
N ASN A 3 1.17 -11.38 -6.31
CA ASN A 3 0.87 -10.14 -7.04
C ASN A 3 -0.60 -10.04 -7.47
N GLU A 4 -1.28 -11.18 -7.60
CA GLU A 4 -2.69 -11.30 -7.96
C GLU A 4 -3.67 -10.75 -6.91
N GLU A 5 -3.36 -10.88 -5.62
CA GLU A 5 -4.24 -10.39 -4.54
C GLU A 5 -4.27 -8.85 -4.52
N TRP A 6 -3.09 -8.24 -4.70
CA TRP A 6 -2.95 -6.80 -4.86
C TRP A 6 -3.61 -6.27 -6.13
N GLU A 7 -3.51 -7.01 -7.23
CA GLU A 7 -4.20 -6.63 -8.46
C GLU A 7 -5.72 -6.65 -8.29
N LYS A 8 -6.26 -7.66 -7.60
CA LYS A 8 -7.69 -7.72 -7.27
C LYS A 8 -8.12 -6.59 -6.33
N LEU A 9 -7.32 -6.28 -5.31
CA LEU A 9 -7.60 -5.21 -4.37
C LEU A 9 -7.60 -3.85 -5.07
N ARG A 10 -6.59 -3.53 -5.89
CA ARG A 10 -6.52 -2.28 -6.67
C ARG A 10 -7.75 -2.06 -7.55
N ARG A 11 -8.19 -3.10 -8.28
CA ARG A 11 -9.37 -3.02 -9.15
C ARG A 11 -10.66 -2.72 -8.37
N LYS A 12 -10.75 -3.15 -7.11
CA LYS A 12 -11.93 -2.95 -6.26
C LYS A 12 -11.82 -1.76 -5.31
N ALA A 13 -10.62 -1.23 -5.09
CA ALA A 13 -10.31 -0.21 -4.09
C ALA A 13 -11.22 1.02 -4.18
N LYS A 14 -11.53 1.50 -5.39
CA LYS A 14 -12.42 2.65 -5.63
C LYS A 14 -13.87 2.41 -5.22
N GLN A 15 -14.31 1.15 -5.18
CA GLN A 15 -15.69 0.78 -4.86
C GLN A 15 -15.87 0.42 -3.38
N MET A 16 -14.77 0.28 -2.64
CA MET A 16 -14.79 -0.13 -1.24
C MET A 16 -14.87 1.07 -0.31
N ALA A 17 -15.59 0.93 0.80
CA ALA A 17 -15.46 1.86 1.92
C ALA A 17 -14.09 1.70 2.58
N ASP A 18 -13.55 2.76 3.20
CA ASP A 18 -12.19 2.75 3.78
C ASP A 18 -12.02 1.67 4.84
N LYS A 19 -13.03 1.46 5.68
CA LYS A 19 -13.05 0.38 6.68
C LYS A 19 -12.96 -1.02 6.08
N GLN A 20 -13.56 -1.22 4.90
CA GLN A 20 -13.51 -2.49 4.18
C GLN A 20 -12.15 -2.66 3.48
N TYR A 21 -11.66 -1.59 2.86
CA TYR A 21 -10.34 -1.56 2.26
C TYR A 21 -9.24 -1.89 3.27
N ALA A 22 -9.25 -1.24 4.44
CA ALA A 22 -8.29 -1.48 5.50
C ALA A 22 -8.34 -2.93 6.01
N ALA A 23 -9.53 -3.55 6.03
CA ALA A 23 -9.68 -4.96 6.40
C ALA A 23 -9.00 -5.89 5.39
N GLU A 24 -9.29 -5.70 4.10
CA GLU A 24 -8.73 -6.53 3.02
C GLU A 24 -7.22 -6.33 2.91
N ALA A 25 -6.75 -5.08 2.93
CA ALA A 25 -5.32 -4.77 2.89
C ALA A 25 -4.57 -5.37 4.09
N SER A 26 -5.13 -5.26 5.31
CA SER A 26 -4.56 -5.83 6.53
C SER A 26 -4.50 -7.37 6.52
N SER A 27 -5.35 -8.03 5.71
CA SER A 27 -5.26 -9.48 5.53
C SER A 27 -4.15 -9.92 4.57
N ILE A 28 -3.65 -9.00 3.73
CA ILE A 28 -2.65 -9.29 2.69
C ILE A 28 -1.23 -8.87 3.14
N VAL A 29 -1.11 -7.83 3.98
CA VAL A 29 0.16 -7.42 4.62
C VAL A 29 0.13 -7.55 6.12
N HIS A 30 1.31 -7.49 6.74
CA HIS A 30 1.46 -7.53 8.20
C HIS A 30 1.11 -6.21 8.91
N LEU A 31 0.36 -5.31 8.26
CA LEU A 31 -0.14 -4.08 8.89
C LEU A 31 -1.53 -4.32 9.48
N THR A 32 -1.79 -3.68 10.61
CA THR A 32 -3.11 -3.64 11.22
C THR A 32 -4.07 -2.74 10.42
N ARG A 33 -5.37 -2.91 10.64
CA ARG A 33 -6.40 -2.06 10.03
C ARG A 33 -6.20 -0.59 10.41
N ASP A 34 -5.83 -0.33 11.66
CA ASP A 34 -5.64 1.01 12.19
C ASP A 34 -4.44 1.69 11.53
N GLU A 35 -3.33 0.98 11.34
CA GLU A 35 -2.16 1.50 10.61
C GLU A 35 -2.46 1.83 9.15
N ILE A 36 -3.30 1.02 8.49
CA ILE A 36 -3.72 1.28 7.10
C ILE A 36 -4.67 2.47 7.03
N THR A 37 -5.57 2.62 8.01
CA THR A 37 -6.46 3.78 8.11
C THR A 37 -5.67 5.06 8.41
N GLU A 38 -4.70 5.01 9.31
CA GLU A 38 -3.80 6.14 9.61
C GLU A 38 -3.07 6.60 8.34
N VAL A 39 -2.55 5.66 7.54
CA VAL A 39 -1.92 6.02 6.27
C VAL A 39 -2.92 6.59 5.27
N LEU A 40 -4.16 6.07 5.16
CA LEU A 40 -5.18 6.66 4.30
C LEU A 40 -5.51 8.11 4.70
N ASP A 41 -5.60 8.37 6.00
CA ASP A 41 -5.96 9.67 6.55
C ASP A 41 -4.81 10.68 6.43
N GLU A 42 -3.56 10.25 6.64
CA GLU A 42 -2.36 11.09 6.55
C GLU A 42 -1.95 11.40 5.11
N ALA A 43 -2.09 10.43 4.23
CA ALA A 43 -1.41 10.45 2.94
C ALA A 43 -2.05 11.38 1.90
N ALA A 44 -3.31 11.77 2.05
CA ALA A 44 -4.09 12.41 0.98
C ALA A 44 -4.04 11.63 -0.35
N VAL A 45 -3.87 10.30 -0.28
CA VAL A 45 -3.83 9.41 -1.44
C VAL A 45 -5.10 8.60 -1.52
N ASP A 46 -5.49 8.23 -2.73
CA ASP A 46 -6.58 7.28 -2.89
C ASP A 46 -6.14 5.85 -2.54
N LYS A 47 -7.15 5.01 -2.29
CA LYS A 47 -6.98 3.59 -1.95
C LYS A 47 -6.25 2.78 -3.04
N GLU A 48 -6.37 3.18 -4.30
CA GLU A 48 -5.71 2.49 -5.42
C GLU A 48 -4.19 2.70 -5.34
N THR A 49 -3.81 3.95 -5.13
CA THR A 49 -2.44 4.39 -4.94
C THR A 49 -1.81 3.76 -3.70
N LEU A 50 -2.53 3.74 -2.58
CA LEU A 50 -2.06 3.09 -1.36
C LEU A 50 -1.85 1.57 -1.57
N SER A 51 -2.76 0.90 -2.27
CA SER A 51 -2.60 -0.52 -2.60
C SER A 51 -1.37 -0.78 -3.46
N GLU A 52 -1.08 0.09 -4.41
CA GLU A 52 0.10 -0.03 -5.24
C GLU A 52 1.39 0.12 -4.43
N LEU A 53 1.45 1.10 -3.54
CA LEU A 53 2.56 1.31 -2.61
C LEU A 53 2.81 0.09 -1.72
N ILE A 54 1.76 -0.39 -1.06
CA ILE A 54 1.87 -1.54 -0.16
C ILE A 54 2.31 -2.79 -0.94
N ALA A 55 1.79 -3.00 -2.15
CA ALA A 55 2.22 -4.09 -3.02
C ALA A 55 3.71 -4.00 -3.36
N ILE A 56 4.21 -2.80 -3.71
CA ILE A 56 5.64 -2.58 -4.03
C ILE A 56 6.52 -2.84 -2.81
N ILE A 57 6.15 -2.30 -1.63
CA ILE A 57 6.99 -2.40 -0.42
C ILE A 57 6.99 -3.85 0.10
N GLY A 58 5.84 -4.51 0.09
CA GLY A 58 5.73 -5.90 0.53
C GLY A 58 6.34 -6.92 -0.45
N ASP A 59 6.62 -6.55 -1.70
CA ASP A 59 7.19 -7.48 -2.68
C ASP A 59 8.60 -7.93 -2.27
N SER A 60 8.68 -9.11 -1.66
CA SER A 60 9.93 -9.75 -1.23
C SER A 60 10.86 -10.13 -2.38
N MET A 61 10.38 -10.14 -3.63
CA MET A 61 11.19 -10.44 -4.82
C MET A 61 11.92 -9.20 -5.35
N LYS A 62 11.53 -7.99 -4.94
CA LYS A 62 12.19 -6.75 -5.35
C LYS A 62 13.26 -6.34 -4.33
N SER A 63 14.43 -5.92 -4.82
CA SER A 63 15.44 -5.28 -3.99
C SER A 63 14.96 -3.90 -3.51
N ASN A 64 15.54 -3.40 -2.42
CA ASN A 64 15.20 -2.06 -1.90
C ASN A 64 15.40 -0.95 -2.94
N GLN A 65 16.38 -1.08 -3.84
CA GLN A 65 16.57 -0.13 -4.94
C GLN A 65 15.44 -0.21 -5.97
N GLN A 66 14.98 -1.42 -6.30
CA GLN A 66 13.85 -1.61 -7.23
C GLN A 66 12.54 -1.07 -6.62
N LYS A 67 12.33 -1.27 -5.31
CA LYS A 67 11.20 -0.70 -4.57
C LYS A 67 11.25 0.83 -4.57
N ALA A 68 12.38 1.43 -4.22
CA ALA A 68 12.56 2.87 -4.22
C ALA A 68 12.37 3.51 -5.61
N HIS A 69 12.83 2.84 -6.67
CA HIS A 69 12.62 3.30 -8.03
C HIS A 69 11.14 3.25 -8.43
N ALA A 70 10.44 2.16 -8.10
CA ALA A 70 9.00 2.04 -8.34
C ALA A 70 8.22 3.13 -7.60
N ILE A 71 8.52 3.36 -6.32
CA ILE A 71 7.91 4.40 -5.49
C ILE A 71 8.12 5.80 -6.08
N ARG A 72 9.34 6.13 -6.53
CA ARG A 72 9.64 7.43 -7.17
C ARG A 72 8.83 7.70 -8.42
N ASN A 73 8.43 6.65 -9.14
CA ASN A 73 7.66 6.77 -10.38
C ASN A 73 6.15 6.90 -10.11
N VAL A 74 5.69 6.68 -8.88
CA VAL A 74 4.32 7.00 -8.48
C VAL A 74 4.32 8.42 -7.91
N ASN A 75 3.87 9.39 -8.72
CA ASN A 75 3.95 10.82 -8.44
C ASN A 75 3.34 11.20 -7.06
N GLY A 76 4.06 11.99 -6.26
CA GLY A 76 3.52 12.61 -5.03
C GLY A 76 3.57 11.76 -3.75
N LEU A 77 4.27 10.62 -3.76
CA LEU A 77 4.08 9.57 -2.73
C LEU A 77 5.28 9.24 -1.87
N ALA A 78 6.35 10.02 -1.97
CA ALA A 78 7.58 9.77 -1.22
C ALA A 78 7.34 9.78 0.30
N GLU A 79 6.47 10.67 0.79
CA GLU A 79 6.13 10.80 2.22
C GLU A 79 5.30 9.60 2.72
N VAL A 80 4.30 9.20 1.93
CA VAL A 80 3.43 8.05 2.20
C VAL A 80 4.23 6.74 2.21
N ALA A 81 5.13 6.61 1.25
CA ALA A 81 6.04 5.47 1.16
C ALA A 81 6.98 5.40 2.36
N ALA A 82 7.51 6.53 2.82
CA ALA A 82 8.38 6.57 3.99
C ALA A 82 7.65 6.12 5.26
N SER A 83 6.42 6.60 5.48
CA SER A 83 5.57 6.18 6.61
C SER A 83 5.31 4.65 6.57
N LEU A 84 4.90 4.13 5.40
CA LEU A 84 4.66 2.69 5.22
C LEU A 84 5.90 1.82 5.41
N ILE A 85 7.06 2.25 4.90
CA ILE A 85 8.32 1.51 5.06
C ILE A 85 8.68 1.39 6.55
N SER A 86 8.44 2.42 7.35
CA SER A 86 8.75 2.39 8.78
C SER A 86 7.89 1.40 9.58
N LYS A 87 6.68 1.09 9.11
CA LYS A 87 5.73 0.15 9.75
C LYS A 87 5.86 -1.28 9.25
N LEU A 88 6.49 -1.49 8.08
CA LEU A 88 6.66 -2.79 7.42
C LEU A 88 8.02 -3.46 7.70
N LEU A 89 8.98 -2.74 8.29
CA LEU A 89 10.28 -3.24 8.75
C LEU A 89 10.18 -3.76 10.19
#